data_AF-A0A831A209-F1
#
_entry.id   AF-A0A831A209-F1
#
_cell.length_a   1.000
_cell.length_b   1.000
_cell.length_c   1.000
_cell.angle_alpha   90.00
_cell.angle_beta   90.00
_cell.angle_gamma   90.00
#
_symmetry.space_group_name_H-M   'P 1'
#
loop_
_entity.id
_entity.type
_entity.pdbx_description
1 polymer ?
#
loop_
_entity_poly.entity_id
_entity_poly.type
_entity_poly.pdbx_seq_one_letter_code
_entity_poly.pdbx_strand_id
1 'polypeptide(L)'
;MTKQPDEWLDEVPDNPEEDEEEIIWVSKSEIKRDAEELKRLGAELIELGKNSLDKIPLDEDLRNAIELAQKIKKEARRRQLQLIGKMLRSRDEEPIRIALDKLKNRHNQQVALFHKLEMVRDRLVEQGDDAVAEVLALYPDADRQQLRAMIRNAQKEKAGNKPPKAYRQIFQYLRELAEA
;
A
#
# COMPACT_ATOMS: atom_id res chain seq x y z
N MET A 1 27.89 -3.01 86.02
CA MET A 1 28.00 -2.72 84.57
C MET A 1 27.23 -3.82 83.85
N THR A 2 26.24 -3.63 82.99
CA THR A 2 25.79 -2.48 82.19
C THR A 2 24.36 -2.81 81.72
N LYS A 3 23.41 -1.92 82.03
CA LYS A 3 22.26 -1.43 81.24
C LYS A 3 21.65 -2.28 80.09
N GLN A 4 20.35 -2.60 80.21
CA GLN A 4 19.17 -2.34 79.30
C GLN A 4 19.29 -2.52 77.77
N PRO A 5 18.18 -2.73 77.03
CA PRO A 5 17.09 -3.72 77.12
C PRO A 5 16.80 -4.40 75.75
N ASP A 6 15.92 -5.42 75.74
CA ASP A 6 15.23 -5.92 74.55
C ASP A 6 14.42 -4.79 73.89
N GLU A 7 14.88 -4.24 72.77
CA GLU A 7 14.10 -3.32 71.92
C GLU A 7 14.74 -3.30 70.51
N TRP A 8 14.45 -4.31 69.70
CA TRP A 8 14.70 -4.31 68.25
C TRP A 8 13.56 -5.04 67.52
N LEU A 9 12.33 -4.71 67.91
CA LEU A 9 11.16 -4.85 67.05
C LEU A 9 10.78 -3.46 66.56
N ASP A 10 10.54 -3.39 65.25
CA ASP A 10 9.88 -2.34 64.48
C ASP A 10 10.66 -1.05 64.21
N GLU A 11 11.29 -1.02 63.04
CA GLU A 11 10.89 -0.09 61.96
C GLU A 11 11.59 -0.56 60.67
N VAL A 12 11.02 -1.58 60.03
CA VAL A 12 11.24 -1.73 58.58
C VAL A 12 10.48 -0.56 57.97
N PRO A 13 11.15 0.35 57.23
CA PRO A 13 10.41 1.39 56.52
C PRO A 13 9.42 0.69 55.61
N ASP A 14 8.14 0.87 55.87
CA ASP A 14 7.08 0.55 54.93
C ASP A 14 7.32 1.50 53.76
N ASN A 15 8.08 1.05 52.75
CA ASN A 15 8.28 1.78 51.52
C ASN A 15 6.97 1.60 50.73
N PRO A 16 6.04 2.56 50.77
CA PRO A 16 4.78 2.40 50.09
C PRO A 16 5.05 2.68 48.61
N GLU A 17 4.71 1.72 47.76
CA GLU A 17 4.57 1.93 46.32
C GLU A 17 5.91 2.20 45.62
N GLU A 18 6.78 1.19 45.54
CA GLU A 18 7.46 1.01 44.26
C GLU A 18 6.36 0.63 43.27
N ASP A 19 5.88 1.63 42.53
CA ASP A 19 5.17 1.43 41.28
C ASP A 19 5.97 0.40 40.48
N GLU A 20 5.54 -0.86 40.53
CA GLU A 20 6.04 -1.92 39.67
C GLU A 20 5.66 -1.52 38.24
N GLU A 21 6.47 -0.65 37.65
CA GLU A 21 6.44 -0.36 36.23
C GLU A 21 6.47 -1.72 35.54
N GLU A 22 5.34 -2.14 34.96
CA GLU A 22 5.24 -3.38 34.21
C GLU A 22 6.36 -3.41 33.19
N ILE A 23 7.44 -4.14 33.48
CA ILE A 23 8.55 -4.33 32.56
C ILE A 23 7.99 -5.17 31.42
N ILE A 24 7.55 -4.51 30.35
CA ILE A 24 7.10 -5.15 29.12
C ILE A 24 8.29 -5.97 28.60
N TRP A 25 8.28 -7.29 28.88
CA TRP A 25 9.31 -8.21 28.41
C TRP A 25 9.09 -8.48 26.92
N VAL A 26 9.61 -7.59 26.07
CA VAL A 26 9.60 -7.79 24.62
C VAL A 26 10.56 -8.95 24.29
N SER A 27 10.03 -10.03 23.71
CA SER A 27 10.86 -11.19 23.38
C SER A 27 11.90 -10.84 22.32
N LYS A 28 13.10 -11.44 22.37
CA LYS A 28 14.14 -11.27 21.32
C LYS A 28 13.61 -11.57 19.91
N SER A 29 12.60 -12.43 19.81
CA SER A 29 11.89 -12.81 18.58
C SER A 29 11.06 -11.66 18.00
N GLU A 30 10.45 -10.85 18.86
CA GLU A 30 9.60 -9.71 18.51
C GLU A 30 10.42 -8.52 18.03
N ILE A 31 11.47 -8.14 18.77
CA ILE A 31 12.44 -7.12 18.35
C ILE A 31 13.02 -7.41 16.95
N LYS A 32 13.22 -8.69 16.64
CA LYS A 32 13.71 -9.13 15.33
C LYS A 32 12.64 -9.03 14.24
N ARG A 33 11.37 -9.32 14.55
CA ARG A 33 10.24 -9.15 13.62
C ARG A 33 10.05 -7.68 13.29
N ASP A 34 10.02 -6.81 14.29
CA ASP A 34 9.84 -5.36 14.11
C ASP A 34 10.98 -4.77 13.27
N ALA A 35 12.22 -5.19 13.53
CA ALA A 35 13.37 -4.78 12.73
C ALA A 35 13.22 -5.15 11.25
N GLU A 36 12.65 -6.32 10.96
CA GLU A 36 12.46 -6.79 9.59
C GLU A 36 11.29 -6.07 8.90
N GLU A 37 10.23 -5.78 9.64
CA GLU A 37 9.13 -4.97 9.12
C GLU A 37 9.56 -3.56 8.74
N LEU A 38 10.37 -2.91 9.57
CA LEU A 38 10.88 -1.56 9.29
C LEU A 38 11.81 -1.55 8.07
N LYS A 39 12.61 -2.61 7.89
CA LYS A 39 13.40 -2.77 6.65
C LYS A 39 12.50 -2.96 5.44
N ARG A 40 11.42 -3.75 5.57
CA ARG A 40 10.45 -3.94 4.48
C ARG A 40 9.78 -2.62 4.12
N LEU A 41 9.32 -1.86 5.11
CA LEU A 41 8.77 -0.51 4.92
C LEU A 41 9.76 0.41 4.20
N GLY A 42 11.02 0.43 4.65
CA GLY A 42 12.08 1.17 3.98
C GLY A 42 12.31 0.74 2.53
N ALA A 43 12.26 -0.55 2.23
CA ALA A 43 12.41 -1.06 0.88
C ALA A 43 11.25 -0.63 -0.02
N GLU A 44 10.02 -0.69 0.49
CA GLU A 44 8.83 -0.23 -0.23
C GLU A 44 8.88 1.26 -0.55
N LEU A 45 9.32 2.10 0.40
CA LEU A 45 9.49 3.54 0.17
C LEU A 45 10.50 3.84 -0.95
N ILE A 46 11.58 3.06 -1.06
CA ILE A 46 12.59 3.25 -2.12
C ILE A 46 12.03 2.93 -3.51
N GLU A 47 11.07 2.00 -3.62
CA GLU A 47 10.46 1.65 -4.91
C GLU A 47 9.42 2.70 -5.38
N LEU A 48 9.03 3.64 -4.51
CA LEU A 48 8.08 4.70 -4.87
C LEU A 48 8.70 5.79 -5.74
N GLY A 49 7.97 6.24 -6.76
CA GLY A 49 8.33 7.45 -7.52
C GLY A 49 8.19 8.73 -6.69
N LYS A 50 8.85 9.81 -7.14
CA LYS A 50 8.87 11.12 -6.49
C LYS A 50 7.48 11.63 -6.08
N ASN A 51 6.51 11.58 -7.01
CA ASN A 51 5.13 12.04 -6.76
C ASN A 51 4.39 11.26 -5.67
N SER A 52 4.77 9.99 -5.44
CA SER A 52 4.19 9.16 -4.38
C SER A 52 4.87 9.47 -3.04
N LEU A 53 6.18 9.68 -3.04
CA LEU A 53 6.94 10.10 -1.85
C LEU A 53 6.50 11.47 -1.32
N ASP A 54 6.15 12.40 -2.21
CA ASP A 54 5.64 13.74 -1.84
C ASP A 54 4.30 13.68 -1.08
N LYS A 55 3.59 12.54 -1.13
CA LYS A 55 2.31 12.33 -0.42
C LYS A 55 2.48 11.61 0.92
N ILE A 56 3.69 11.19 1.25
CA ILE A 56 4.00 10.49 2.49
C ILE A 56 4.63 11.52 3.44
N PRO A 57 4.19 11.57 4.71
CA PRO A 57 4.77 12.47 5.70
C PRO A 57 6.19 11.99 6.07
N LEU A 58 7.20 12.50 5.36
CA LEU A 58 8.61 12.21 5.58
C LEU A 58 9.32 13.49 6.01
N ASP A 59 10.12 13.42 7.07
CA ASP A 59 11.10 14.48 7.35
C ASP A 59 12.20 14.52 6.29
N GLU A 60 12.91 15.65 6.25
CA GLU A 60 13.93 15.94 5.26
C GLU A 60 15.07 14.90 5.26
N ASP A 61 15.52 14.46 6.44
CA ASP A 61 16.61 13.48 6.56
C ASP A 61 16.19 12.12 5.97
N LEU A 62 15.01 11.62 6.36
CA LEU A 62 14.49 10.35 5.86
C LEU A 62 14.24 10.40 4.35
N ARG A 63 13.71 11.53 3.86
CA ARG A 63 13.49 11.76 2.44
C ARG A 63 14.80 11.72 1.65
N ASN A 64 15.82 12.44 2.11
CA ASN A 64 17.15 12.45 1.50
C ASN A 64 17.79 11.06 1.50
N ALA A 65 17.63 10.31 2.59
CA ALA A 65 18.14 8.94 2.69
C ALA A 65 17.49 7.99 1.65
N ILE A 66 16.18 8.12 1.44
CA ILE A 66 15.43 7.35 0.43
C ILE A 66 15.88 7.74 -0.99
N GLU A 67 15.96 9.02 -1.31
CA GLU A 67 16.39 9.48 -2.64
C GLU A 67 17.82 9.07 -2.97
N LEU A 68 18.72 9.04 -1.97
CA LEU A 68 20.05 8.49 -2.14
C LEU A 68 20.00 6.99 -2.44
N ALA A 69 19.18 6.23 -1.72
CA ALA A 69 19.00 4.80 -1.93
C ALA A 69 18.48 4.44 -3.33
N GLN A 70 17.69 5.32 -3.95
CA GLN A 70 17.19 5.18 -5.32
C GLN A 70 18.30 5.35 -6.38
N LYS A 71 19.33 6.15 -6.09
CA LYS A 71 20.42 6.46 -7.04
C LYS A 71 21.54 5.42 -7.03
N ILE A 72 21.82 4.84 -5.86
CA ILE A 72 22.92 3.90 -5.64
C ILE A 72 22.51 2.44 -5.92
N LYS A 73 23.49 1.55 -6.11
CA LYS A 73 23.27 0.15 -6.50
C LYS A 73 24.01 -0.84 -5.59
N LYS A 74 23.63 -2.12 -5.68
CA LYS A 74 24.29 -3.27 -5.02
C LYS A 74 24.46 -3.06 -3.50
N GLU A 75 25.67 -3.26 -3.00
CA GLU A 75 26.01 -3.21 -1.58
C GLU A 75 25.78 -1.84 -0.95
N ALA A 76 26.02 -0.75 -1.69
CA ALA A 76 25.73 0.61 -1.20
C ALA A 76 24.22 0.79 -0.92
N ARG A 77 23.36 0.29 -1.83
CA ARG A 77 21.90 0.30 -1.64
C ARG A 77 21.50 -0.53 -0.42
N ARG A 78 22.12 -1.70 -0.23
CA ARG A 78 21.85 -2.58 0.93
C ARG A 78 22.18 -1.89 2.26
N ARG A 79 23.31 -1.19 2.34
CA ARG A 79 23.71 -0.43 3.54
C ARG A 79 22.79 0.76 3.79
N GLN A 80 22.42 1.47 2.73
CA GLN A 80 21.48 2.58 2.84
C GLN A 80 20.11 2.13 3.32
N LEU A 81 19.63 0.97 2.88
CA LEU A 81 18.38 0.38 3.38
C LEU A 81 18.46 0.07 4.88
N GLN A 82 19.60 -0.40 5.38
CA GLN A 82 19.80 -0.62 6.82
C GLN A 82 19.76 0.70 7.61
N LEU A 83 20.37 1.76 7.08
CA LEU A 83 20.29 3.10 7.67
C LEU A 83 18.85 3.58 7.72
N ILE A 84 18.10 3.46 6.63
CA ILE A 84 16.67 3.82 6.57
C ILE A 84 15.87 3.04 7.61
N GLY A 85 16.09 1.73 7.73
CA GLY A 85 15.43 0.91 8.76
C GLY A 85 15.74 1.38 10.19
N LYS A 86 16.98 1.81 10.45
CA LYS A 86 17.36 2.41 11.74
C LYS A 86 16.68 3.77 11.96
N MET A 87 16.58 4.59 10.92
CA MET A 87 15.92 5.90 10.96
C MET A 87 14.42 5.79 11.21
N LEU A 88 13.76 4.78 10.63
CA LEU A 88 12.34 4.51 10.86
C LEU A 88 12.09 4.09 12.31
N ARG A 89 12.97 3.28 12.92
CA ARG A 89 12.85 2.88 14.33
C ARG A 89 12.91 4.05 15.32
N SER A 90 13.57 5.15 14.96
CA SER A 90 13.69 6.32 15.82
C SER A 90 12.58 7.35 15.60
N ARG A 91 11.54 7.00 14.84
CA ARG A 91 10.43 7.86 14.42
C ARG A 91 9.11 7.14 14.68
N ASP A 92 8.02 7.87 14.62
CA ASP A 92 6.69 7.28 14.51
C ASP A 92 6.45 6.88 13.05
N GLU A 93 6.49 5.57 12.76
CA GLU A 93 6.24 5.05 11.42
C GLU A 93 4.75 4.90 11.07
N GLU A 94 3.83 5.03 12.03
CA GLU A 94 2.42 4.77 11.81
C GLU A 94 1.80 5.70 10.74
N PRO A 95 2.05 7.03 10.75
CA PRO A 95 1.60 7.93 9.69
C PRO A 95 2.16 7.56 8.31
N ILE A 96 3.39 7.04 8.26
CA ILE A 96 4.04 6.60 7.02
C ILE A 96 3.34 5.35 6.48
N ARG A 97 3.05 4.38 7.34
CA ARG A 97 2.32 3.15 6.98
C ARG A 97 0.92 3.46 6.47
N ILE A 98 0.16 4.29 7.19
CA ILE A 98 -1.19 4.71 6.79
C ILE A 98 -1.18 5.41 5.42
N ALA A 99 -0.22 6.33 5.19
CA ALA A 99 -0.10 7.02 3.91
C ALA A 99 0.24 6.04 2.77
N LEU A 100 1.16 5.11 3.02
CA LEU A 100 1.55 4.08 2.07
C LEU A 100 0.37 3.15 1.71
N ASP A 101 -0.40 2.70 2.69
CA ASP A 101 -1.55 1.83 2.46
C ASP A 101 -2.67 2.54 1.72
N LYS A 102 -2.91 3.83 1.99
CA LYS A 102 -3.84 4.64 1.18
C LYS A 102 -3.41 4.71 -0.30
N LEU A 103 -2.11 4.89 -0.56
CA LEU A 103 -1.58 4.89 -1.91
C LEU A 103 -1.76 3.53 -2.60
N LYS A 104 -1.43 2.43 -1.91
CA LYS A 104 -1.60 1.06 -2.42
C LYS A 104 -3.06 0.73 -2.67
N ASN A 105 -3.96 1.03 -1.74
CA ASN A 105 -5.39 0.77 -1.90
C ASN A 105 -5.95 1.49 -3.12
N ARG A 106 -5.59 2.77 -3.31
CA ARG A 106 -6.01 3.52 -4.50
C ARG A 106 -5.46 2.90 -5.80
N HIS A 107 -4.24 2.40 -5.78
CA HIS A 107 -3.66 1.71 -6.94
C HIS A 107 -4.35 0.37 -7.22
N ASN A 108 -4.56 -0.45 -6.18
CA ASN A 108 -5.23 -1.73 -6.28
C ASN A 108 -6.68 -1.59 -6.76
N GLN A 109 -7.40 -0.57 -6.28
CA GLN A 109 -8.75 -0.25 -6.76
C GLN A 109 -8.76 0.11 -8.25
N GLN A 110 -7.79 0.90 -8.72
CA GLN A 110 -7.64 1.18 -10.14
C GLN A 110 -7.36 -0.12 -10.91
N VAL A 111 -6.37 -0.91 -10.51
CA VAL A 111 -6.04 -2.18 -11.18
C VAL A 111 -7.26 -3.12 -11.25
N ALA A 112 -8.00 -3.26 -10.15
CA ALA A 112 -9.24 -4.04 -10.12
C ALA A 112 -10.30 -3.49 -11.09
N LEU A 113 -10.44 -2.17 -11.17
CA LEU A 113 -11.33 -1.53 -12.16
C LEU A 113 -10.87 -1.84 -13.58
N PHE A 114 -9.59 -1.67 -13.90
CA PHE A 114 -9.02 -2.00 -15.21
C PHE A 114 -9.35 -3.44 -15.62
N HIS A 115 -9.10 -4.43 -14.74
CA HIS A 115 -9.44 -5.82 -15.01
C HIS A 115 -10.94 -6.06 -15.19
N LYS A 116 -11.79 -5.39 -14.40
CA LYS A 116 -13.24 -5.46 -14.58
C LYS A 116 -13.66 -4.94 -15.96
N LEU A 117 -13.09 -3.81 -16.41
CA LEU A 117 -13.37 -3.26 -17.73
C LEU A 117 -12.86 -4.16 -18.86
N GLU A 118 -11.71 -4.83 -18.68
CA GLU A 118 -11.20 -5.84 -19.62
C GLU A 118 -12.16 -7.01 -19.75
N MET A 119 -12.66 -7.55 -18.64
CA MET A 119 -13.64 -8.64 -18.65
C MET A 119 -14.95 -8.25 -19.33
N VAL A 120 -15.43 -7.02 -19.08
CA VAL A 120 -16.64 -6.50 -19.73
C VAL A 120 -16.43 -6.37 -21.24
N ARG A 121 -15.31 -5.80 -21.69
CA ARG A 121 -14.96 -5.71 -23.11
C ARG A 121 -14.94 -7.10 -23.76
N ASP A 122 -14.29 -8.07 -23.12
CA ASP A 122 -14.14 -9.42 -23.67
C ASP A 122 -15.52 -10.08 -23.82
N ARG A 123 -16.38 -9.94 -22.81
CA ARG A 123 -17.78 -10.39 -22.85
C ARG A 123 -18.58 -9.71 -23.96
N LEU A 124 -18.46 -8.38 -24.12
CA LEU A 124 -19.15 -7.64 -25.18
C LEU A 124 -18.78 -8.14 -26.58
N VAL A 125 -17.51 -8.47 -26.81
CA VAL A 125 -17.05 -8.98 -28.11
C VAL A 125 -17.50 -10.43 -28.33
N GLU A 126 -17.59 -11.23 -27.28
CA GLU A 126 -18.02 -12.64 -27.36
C GLU A 126 -19.54 -12.78 -27.50
N GLN A 127 -20.32 -12.07 -26.68
CA GLN A 127 -21.78 -12.21 -26.58
C GLN A 127 -22.56 -11.17 -27.41
N GLY A 128 -21.89 -10.12 -27.88
CA GLY A 128 -22.52 -9.13 -28.76
C GLY A 128 -23.59 -8.30 -28.06
N ASP A 129 -24.77 -8.20 -28.67
CA ASP A 129 -25.85 -7.32 -28.22
C ASP A 129 -26.45 -7.72 -26.87
N ASP A 130 -26.37 -8.99 -26.47
CA ASP A 130 -26.93 -9.48 -25.22
C ASP A 130 -26.20 -8.88 -24.01
N ALA A 131 -24.87 -8.75 -24.10
CA ALA A 131 -24.05 -8.15 -23.05
C ALA A 131 -24.13 -6.61 -23.01
N VAL A 132 -24.69 -5.96 -24.04
CA VAL A 132 -24.85 -4.49 -24.07
C VAL A 132 -25.86 -4.03 -23.01
N ALA A 133 -26.89 -4.83 -22.74
CA ALA A 133 -27.89 -4.50 -21.73
C ALA A 133 -27.29 -4.39 -20.32
N GLU A 134 -26.35 -5.27 -19.97
CA GLU A 134 -25.64 -5.23 -18.69
C GLU A 134 -24.82 -3.96 -18.52
N VAL A 135 -24.14 -3.52 -19.60
CA VAL A 135 -23.34 -2.30 -19.58
C VAL A 135 -24.23 -1.05 -19.45
N LEU A 136 -25.37 -1.01 -20.13
CA LEU A 136 -26.32 0.09 -20.01
C LEU A 136 -26.99 0.16 -18.62
N ALA A 137 -27.15 -0.99 -17.95
CA ALA A 137 -27.64 -1.01 -16.57
C ALA A 137 -26.61 -0.43 -15.59
N LEU A 138 -25.31 -0.61 -15.85
CA LEU A 138 -24.23 -0.05 -15.05
C LEU A 138 -23.93 1.42 -15.39
N TYR A 139 -24.03 1.79 -16.67
CA TYR A 139 -23.74 3.11 -17.20
C TYR A 139 -24.93 3.58 -18.08
N PRO A 140 -25.96 4.18 -17.48
CA PRO A 140 -27.18 4.60 -18.21
C PRO A 140 -26.92 5.63 -19.31
N ASP A 141 -25.87 6.44 -19.17
CA ASP A 141 -25.48 7.48 -20.12
C ASP A 141 -24.67 6.93 -21.32
N ALA A 142 -24.41 5.62 -21.36
CA ALA A 142 -23.66 5.02 -22.46
C ALA A 142 -24.49 5.03 -23.78
N ASP A 143 -23.85 5.44 -24.87
CA ASP A 143 -24.41 5.40 -26.21
C ASP A 143 -24.46 3.95 -26.72
N ARG A 144 -25.66 3.38 -26.65
CA ARG A 144 -25.95 2.03 -27.14
C ARG A 144 -25.57 1.82 -28.61
N GLN A 145 -25.80 2.81 -29.48
CA GLN A 145 -25.53 2.66 -30.91
C GLN A 145 -24.03 2.66 -31.18
N GLN A 146 -23.30 3.57 -30.54
CA GLN A 146 -21.83 3.63 -30.63
C GLN A 146 -21.21 2.33 -30.13
N LEU A 147 -21.65 1.82 -28.97
CA LEU A 147 -21.13 0.58 -28.40
C LEU A 147 -21.37 -0.63 -29.31
N ARG A 148 -22.59 -0.79 -29.85
CA ARG A 148 -22.91 -1.87 -30.80
C ARG A 148 -22.09 -1.78 -32.09
N ALA A 149 -21.82 -0.56 -32.58
CA ALA A 149 -20.97 -0.37 -33.76
C ALA A 149 -19.52 -0.82 -33.49
N MET A 150 -18.95 -0.45 -32.35
CA MET A 150 -17.61 -0.87 -31.96
C MET A 150 -17.50 -2.39 -31.78
N ILE A 151 -18.51 -3.03 -31.17
CA ILE A 151 -18.56 -4.49 -30.98
C ILE A 151 -18.54 -5.22 -32.32
N ARG A 152 -19.42 -4.84 -33.26
CA ARG A 152 -19.45 -5.47 -34.60
C ARG A 152 -18.13 -5.29 -35.34
N ASN A 153 -17.49 -4.14 -35.20
CA ASN A 153 -16.18 -3.90 -35.82
C ASN A 153 -15.09 -4.78 -35.17
N ALA A 154 -15.08 -4.91 -33.84
CA ALA A 154 -14.14 -5.77 -33.13
C ALA A 154 -14.30 -7.25 -33.51
N GLN A 155 -15.53 -7.73 -33.65
CA GLN A 155 -15.83 -9.09 -34.12
C GLN A 155 -15.33 -9.32 -35.56
N LYS A 156 -15.56 -8.35 -36.46
CA LYS A 156 -15.04 -8.40 -37.84
C LYS A 156 -13.51 -8.37 -37.90
N GLU A 157 -12.87 -7.56 -37.05
CA GLU A 157 -11.41 -7.52 -36.94
C GLU A 157 -10.84 -8.85 -36.45
N LYS A 158 -11.45 -9.44 -35.41
CA LYS A 158 -11.07 -10.75 -34.86
C LYS A 158 -11.23 -11.86 -35.91
N ALA A 159 -12.36 -11.92 -36.61
CA ALA A 159 -12.61 -12.91 -37.65
C ALA A 159 -11.66 -12.76 -38.85
N GLY A 160 -11.27 -11.53 -39.19
CA GLY A 160 -10.35 -11.23 -40.29
C GLY A 160 -8.87 -11.25 -39.91
N ASN A 161 -8.52 -11.64 -38.67
CA ASN A 161 -7.17 -11.57 -38.11
C ASN A 161 -6.49 -10.20 -38.32
N LYS A 162 -7.28 -9.13 -38.23
CA LYS A 162 -6.83 -7.74 -38.39
C LYS A 162 -6.35 -7.17 -37.06
N PRO A 163 -5.55 -6.09 -37.06
CA PRO A 163 -5.18 -5.39 -35.84
C PRO A 163 -6.42 -5.01 -35.00
N PRO A 164 -6.43 -5.24 -33.68
CA PRO A 164 -7.60 -5.08 -32.81
C PRO A 164 -7.80 -3.60 -32.44
N LYS A 165 -8.19 -2.77 -33.41
CA LYS A 165 -8.42 -1.34 -33.20
C LYS A 165 -9.73 -1.12 -32.44
N ALA A 166 -10.83 -1.67 -32.92
CA ALA A 166 -12.15 -1.50 -32.29
C ALA A 166 -12.17 -2.12 -30.88
N TYR A 167 -11.48 -3.23 -30.67
CA TYR A 167 -11.32 -3.84 -29.34
C TYR A 167 -10.66 -2.88 -28.32
N ARG A 168 -9.62 -2.15 -28.74
CA ARG A 168 -8.99 -1.11 -27.89
C ARG A 168 -9.90 0.10 -27.68
N GLN A 169 -10.70 0.47 -28.69
CA GLN A 169 -11.68 1.56 -28.57
C GLN A 169 -12.79 1.23 -27.56
N ILE A 170 -13.30 -0.01 -27.53
CA ILE A 170 -14.27 -0.45 -26.52
C ILE A 170 -13.71 -0.25 -25.11
N PHE A 171 -12.45 -0.66 -24.88
CA PHE A 171 -11.80 -0.45 -23.59
C PHE A 171 -11.71 1.03 -23.20
N GLN A 172 -11.26 1.88 -24.13
CA GLN A 172 -11.15 3.33 -23.90
C GLN A 172 -12.50 3.95 -23.56
N TYR A 173 -13.54 3.59 -24.31
CA TYR A 173 -14.89 4.06 -24.08
C TYR A 173 -15.45 3.64 -22.71
N LEU A 174 -15.29 2.35 -22.35
CA LEU A 174 -15.71 1.86 -21.03
C LEU A 174 -14.94 2.53 -19.89
N ARG A 175 -13.68 2.88 -20.11
CA ARG A 175 -12.87 3.63 -19.14
C ARG A 175 -13.37 5.06 -18.98
N GLU A 176 -13.69 5.75 -20.08
CA GLU A 176 -14.27 7.09 -20.05
C GLU A 176 -15.60 7.10 -19.28
N LEU A 177 -16.46 6.10 -19.48
CA LEU A 177 -17.71 5.96 -18.72
C LEU A 177 -17.51 5.68 -17.23
N ALA A 178 -16.43 5.00 -16.85
CA ALA A 178 -16.13 4.68 -15.46
C ALA A 178 -15.39 5.80 -14.72
N GLU A 179 -14.74 6.71 -15.46
CA GLU A 179 -14.03 7.88 -14.94
C GLU A 179 -14.89 9.17 -14.95
N ALA A 180 -16.02 9.18 -15.68
CA ALA A 180 -16.99 10.28 -15.75
C ALA A 180 -17.88 10.36 -14.51
#